data_AF-A0A1F4DHW3-F1
#
_entry.id   AF-A0A1F4DHW3-F1
#
_cell.length_a   1.000
_cell.length_b   1.000
_cell.length_c   1.000
_cell.angle_alpha   90.00
_cell.angle_beta   90.00
_cell.angle_gamma   90.00
#
_symmetry.space_group_name_H-M   'P 1'
#
loop_
_entity.id
_entity.type
_entity.pdbx_description
1 polymer ?
#
loop_
_entity_poly.entity_id
_entity_poly.type
_entity_poly.pdbx_seq_one_letter_code
_entity_poly.pdbx_strand_id
1 'polypeptide(L)'
;MSSGSSDGDVVQGKGALGGQRVPCARTFILRGNEKIRLKPHRIDPVKTGDIVVKLSPGGGGVGDPWTRPADRVAEDVANEKITAEVARLVYGVVVDPATLKVDEAATARLRSTPPTQRYEAVINEETLDIEMKPLVPQAEQTT
;
A
#
# COMPACT_ATOMS: atom_id res chain seq x y z
N MET A 1 -1.04 -4.82 25.78
CA MET A 1 -1.61 -5.39 24.53
C MET A 1 -0.65 -6.43 23.97
N SER A 2 -1.17 -7.55 23.46
CA SER A 2 -0.36 -8.45 22.62
C SER A 2 -0.31 -7.90 21.20
N SER A 3 0.89 -7.70 20.65
CA SER A 3 1.12 -7.11 19.33
C SER A 3 0.81 -8.03 18.14
N GLY A 4 0.25 -9.23 18.39
CA GLY A 4 0.02 -10.28 17.38
C GLY A 4 1.17 -11.30 17.30
N SER A 5 0.86 -12.48 16.78
CA SER A 5 1.76 -13.64 16.67
C SER A 5 2.36 -13.85 15.27
N SER A 6 2.30 -12.84 14.42
CA SER A 6 2.89 -12.85 13.08
C SER A 6 3.89 -11.70 13.01
N ASP A 7 5.01 -11.90 12.29
CA ASP A 7 6.01 -10.87 12.08
C ASP A 7 5.40 -9.70 11.29
N GLY A 8 5.36 -9.80 9.96
CA GLY A 8 4.84 -8.73 9.08
C GLY A 8 5.57 -7.39 9.19
N ASP A 9 6.39 -7.16 10.23
CA ASP A 9 7.15 -5.97 10.53
C ASP A 9 8.49 -5.96 9.79
N VAL A 10 9.11 -7.14 9.65
CA VAL A 10 10.37 -7.31 8.92
C VAL A 10 10.13 -7.97 7.57
N VAL A 11 9.33 -9.05 7.52
CA VAL A 11 9.09 -9.81 6.29
C VAL A 11 7.87 -9.29 5.54
N GLN A 12 8.10 -8.81 4.31
CA GLN A 12 7.04 -8.38 3.39
C GLN A 12 6.31 -9.57 2.76
N GLY A 13 4.99 -9.43 2.60
CA GLY A 13 4.21 -10.34 1.75
C GLY A 13 4.62 -10.18 0.28
N LYS A 14 5.05 -11.27 -0.35
CA LYS A 14 5.47 -11.28 -1.76
C LYS A 14 4.27 -11.22 -2.70
N GLY A 15 4.43 -10.55 -3.83
CA GLY A 15 3.52 -10.70 -4.97
C GLY A 15 3.88 -11.92 -5.82
N ALA A 16 2.99 -12.28 -6.74
CA ALA A 16 3.18 -13.42 -7.65
C ALA A 16 2.89 -13.04 -9.11
N LEU A 17 3.52 -13.73 -10.06
CA LEU A 17 3.27 -13.58 -11.51
C LEU A 17 3.33 -12.11 -12.01
N GLY A 18 4.28 -11.31 -11.50
CA GLY A 18 4.40 -9.88 -11.82
C GLY A 18 3.63 -8.94 -10.88
N GLY A 19 2.92 -9.49 -9.91
CA GLY A 19 2.24 -8.72 -8.86
C GLY A 19 3.21 -8.12 -7.84
N GLN A 20 2.77 -7.05 -7.20
CA GLN A 20 3.60 -6.30 -6.26
C GLN A 20 3.56 -6.90 -4.84
N ARG A 21 4.64 -6.69 -4.10
CA ARG A 21 4.72 -6.96 -2.66
C ARG A 21 3.91 -5.92 -1.87
N VAL A 22 3.67 -6.22 -0.60
CA VAL A 22 3.04 -5.28 0.34
C VAL A 22 4.07 -4.62 1.27
N PRO A 23 3.80 -3.41 1.78
CA PRO A 23 4.65 -2.80 2.82
C PRO A 23 4.66 -3.66 4.08
N CYS A 24 5.73 -3.54 4.88
CA CYS A 24 5.74 -4.14 6.21
C CYS A 24 4.72 -3.45 7.12
N ALA A 25 4.05 -4.22 7.96
CA ALA A 25 3.14 -3.71 8.98
C ALA A 25 3.86 -2.82 9.99
N ARG A 26 3.14 -1.82 10.51
CA ARG A 26 3.64 -0.93 11.56
C ARG A 26 2.59 -0.75 12.65
N THR A 27 3.05 -0.83 13.90
CA THR A 27 2.21 -0.67 15.09
C THR A 27 2.83 0.35 16.03
N PHE A 28 2.03 1.29 16.51
CA PHE A 28 2.46 2.35 17.42
C PHE A 28 1.50 2.50 18.60
N ILE A 29 2.02 2.97 19.72
CA ILE A 29 1.23 3.63 20.76
C ILE A 29 1.49 5.13 20.67
N LEU A 30 0.44 5.92 20.60
CA LEU A 30 0.48 7.37 20.78
C LEU A 30 0.08 7.67 22.22
N ARG A 31 1.00 8.26 22.99
CA ARG A 31 0.82 8.58 24.42
C ARG A 31 1.16 10.05 24.65
N GLY A 32 0.14 10.90 24.70
CA GLY A 32 0.34 12.35 24.70
C GLY A 32 1.12 12.76 23.44
N ASN A 33 2.32 13.31 23.61
CA ASN A 33 3.20 13.72 22.51
C ASN A 33 4.23 12.64 22.12
N GLU A 34 4.21 11.47 22.76
CA GLU A 34 5.11 10.36 22.45
C GLU A 34 4.50 9.41 21.42
N LYS A 35 5.32 8.98 20.46
CA LYS A 35 4.99 7.91 19.52
C LYS A 35 5.95 6.75 19.71
N ILE A 36 5.44 5.63 20.20
CA ILE A 36 6.22 4.46 20.61
C ILE A 36 6.02 3.35 19.58
N ARG A 37 7.08 2.95 18.88
CA ARG A 37 7.08 1.83 17.92
C ARG A 37 7.02 0.48 18.64
N LEU A 38 6.03 -0.35 18.33
CA LEU A 38 5.85 -1.68 18.93
C LEU A 38 6.32 -2.81 18.01
N LYS A 39 7.17 -3.72 18.49
CA LYS A 39 7.56 -4.90 17.71
C LYS A 39 6.56 -6.04 17.88
N PRO A 40 6.34 -6.89 16.85
CA PRO A 40 5.56 -8.12 16.98
C PRO A 40 6.09 -9.05 18.07
N HIS A 41 5.27 -10.03 18.49
CA HIS A 41 5.60 -11.01 19.54
C HIS A 41 6.01 -10.42 20.90
N ARG A 42 5.52 -9.22 21.24
CA ARG A 42 5.79 -8.59 22.54
C ARG A 42 4.50 -8.26 23.29
N ILE A 43 4.66 -8.06 24.60
CA ILE A 43 3.61 -7.56 25.47
C ILE A 43 4.04 -6.17 25.93
N ASP A 44 3.29 -5.17 25.49
CA ASP A 44 3.55 -3.77 25.86
C ASP A 44 2.43 -3.23 26.75
N PRO A 45 2.76 -2.48 27.82
CA PRO A 45 1.77 -1.88 28.71
C PRO A 45 1.04 -0.73 28.01
N VAL A 46 -0.27 -0.90 27.85
CA VAL A 46 -1.19 0.14 27.37
C VAL A 46 -1.82 0.80 28.58
N LYS A 47 -1.82 2.12 28.61
CA LYS A 47 -2.36 2.95 29.69
C LYS A 47 -3.65 3.61 29.24
N THR A 48 -4.47 4.03 30.20
CA THR A 48 -5.66 4.83 29.91
C THR A 48 -5.28 6.08 29.14
N GLY A 49 -5.96 6.32 28.01
CA GLY A 49 -5.70 7.46 27.12
C GLY A 49 -4.68 7.20 26.00
N ASP A 50 -4.02 6.03 25.98
CA ASP A 50 -3.19 5.64 24.85
C ASP A 50 -4.05 5.37 23.59
N ILE A 51 -3.57 5.81 22.42
CA ILE A 51 -4.14 5.42 21.12
C ILE A 51 -3.22 4.40 20.49
N VAL A 52 -3.75 3.24 20.10
CA VAL A 52 -2.98 2.22 19.41
C VAL A 52 -3.29 2.31 17.92
N VAL A 53 -2.24 2.53 17.12
CA VAL A 53 -2.34 2.59 15.66
C VAL A 53 -1.69 1.35 15.08
N LYS A 54 -2.45 0.56 14.33
CA LYS A 54 -1.97 -0.66 13.67
C LYS A 54 -2.22 -0.56 12.16
N LEU A 55 -1.17 -0.27 11.42
CA LEU A 55 -1.16 -0.19 9.97
C LEU A 55 -0.79 -1.56 9.43
N SER A 56 -1.80 -2.32 9.02
CA SER A 56 -1.64 -3.69 8.54
C SER A 56 -1.74 -3.71 7.02
N PRO A 57 -0.77 -4.30 6.30
CA PRO A 57 -0.89 -4.48 4.87
C PRO A 57 -1.98 -5.51 4.54
N GLY A 58 -2.49 -5.43 3.31
CA GLY A 58 -3.27 -6.51 2.70
C GLY A 58 -2.39 -7.67 2.21
N GLY A 59 -2.90 -8.42 1.25
CA GLY A 59 -2.16 -9.48 0.56
C GLY A 59 -1.29 -8.98 -0.58
N GLY A 60 -0.28 -9.76 -0.97
CA GLY A 60 0.51 -9.52 -2.17
C GLY A 60 -0.34 -9.57 -3.45
N GLY A 61 -0.01 -8.74 -4.42
CA GLY A 61 -0.69 -8.70 -5.71
C GLY A 61 -0.37 -9.92 -6.58
N VAL A 62 -1.22 -10.17 -7.58
CA VAL A 62 -1.03 -11.23 -8.59
C VAL A 62 -1.21 -10.65 -9.99
N GLY A 63 -0.29 -10.97 -10.91
CA GLY A 63 -0.33 -10.45 -12.29
C GLY A 63 0.26 -9.04 -12.42
N ASP A 64 0.53 -8.60 -13.66
CA ASP A 64 0.93 -7.20 -13.91
C ASP A 64 -0.26 -6.25 -13.68
N PRO A 65 -0.18 -5.29 -12.73
CA PRO A 65 -1.25 -4.34 -12.48
C PRO A 65 -1.72 -3.57 -13.73
N TRP A 66 -0.83 -3.32 -14.70
CA TRP A 66 -1.16 -2.59 -15.92
C TRP A 66 -2.10 -3.34 -16.86
N THR A 67 -2.26 -4.65 -16.64
CA THR A 67 -3.18 -5.51 -17.40
C THR A 67 -4.55 -5.65 -16.74
N ARG A 68 -4.75 -5.11 -15.52
CA ARG A 68 -6.03 -5.18 -14.82
C ARG A 68 -7.13 -4.46 -15.62
N PRO A 69 -8.34 -5.03 -15.75
CA PRO A 69 -9.46 -4.35 -16.43
C PRO A 69 -9.76 -2.99 -15.80
N ALA A 70 -9.96 -1.97 -16.64
CA ALA A 70 -10.07 -0.58 -16.18
C ALA A 70 -11.36 -0.30 -15.39
N ASP A 71 -12.45 -0.96 -15.78
CA ASP A 71 -13.74 -0.96 -15.06
C ASP A 71 -13.60 -1.47 -13.63
N ARG A 72 -12.83 -2.55 -13.42
CA ARG A 72 -12.52 -3.08 -12.09
C ARG A 72 -11.66 -2.14 -11.25
N VAL A 73 -10.74 -1.42 -11.89
CA VAL A 73 -9.94 -0.40 -11.19
C VAL A 73 -10.81 0.78 -10.78
N ALA A 74 -11.73 1.23 -11.63
CA ALA A 74 -12.70 2.28 -11.25
C ALA A 74 -13.64 1.81 -10.13
N GLU A 75 -14.07 0.56 -10.14
CA GLU A 75 -14.82 -0.04 -9.03
C GLU A 75 -13.99 -0.04 -7.72
N ASP A 76 -12.68 -0.31 -7.78
CA ASP A 76 -11.81 -0.24 -6.60
C ASP A 76 -11.66 1.21 -6.07
N VAL A 77 -11.64 2.21 -6.95
CA VAL A 77 -11.67 3.64 -6.56
C VAL A 77 -13.01 4.03 -5.94
N ALA A 78 -14.12 3.63 -6.58
CA ALA A 78 -15.46 3.96 -6.11
C ALA A 78 -15.80 3.32 -4.75
N ASN A 79 -15.19 2.17 -4.45
CA ASN A 79 -15.30 1.49 -3.15
C ASN A 79 -14.21 1.92 -2.15
N GLU A 80 -13.46 2.99 -2.43
CA GLU A 80 -12.43 3.55 -1.55
C GLU A 80 -11.31 2.55 -1.18
N LYS A 81 -11.12 1.49 -1.96
CA LYS A 81 -10.03 0.52 -1.75
C LYS A 81 -8.69 1.10 -2.19
N ILE A 82 -8.72 1.97 -3.20
CA ILE A 82 -7.56 2.70 -3.73
C ILE A 82 -7.96 4.13 -4.06
N THR A 83 -6.98 5.03 -4.14
CA THR A 83 -7.21 6.40 -4.60
C THR A 83 -7.14 6.49 -6.13
N ALA A 84 -7.67 7.58 -6.71
CA ALA A 84 -7.51 7.88 -8.13
C ALA A 84 -6.03 8.03 -8.54
N GLU A 85 -5.17 8.49 -7.62
CA GLU A 85 -3.73 8.53 -7.83
C GLU A 85 -3.14 7.11 -7.99
N VAL A 86 -3.52 6.17 -7.12
CA VAL A 86 -3.09 4.77 -7.21
C VAL A 86 -3.59 4.13 -8.50
N ALA A 87 -4.84 4.38 -8.91
CA ALA A 87 -5.38 3.92 -10.19
C ALA A 87 -4.47 4.32 -11.36
N ARG A 88 -3.99 5.58 -11.36
CA ARG A 88 -3.10 6.10 -12.40
C ARG A 88 -1.68 5.55 -12.32
N LEU A 89 -1.06 5.60 -11.14
CA LEU A 89 0.36 5.25 -10.97
C LEU A 89 0.63 3.74 -11.02
N VAL A 90 -0.27 2.94 -10.45
CA VAL A 90 -0.07 1.49 -10.31
C VAL A 90 -0.74 0.73 -11.45
N TYR A 91 -1.97 1.08 -11.80
CA TYR A 91 -2.75 0.34 -12.79
C TYR A 91 -2.79 0.97 -14.18
N GLY A 92 -2.24 2.18 -14.34
CA GLY A 92 -2.29 2.91 -15.61
C GLY A 92 -3.72 3.30 -16.03
N VAL A 93 -4.65 3.46 -15.07
CA VAL A 93 -6.05 3.81 -15.33
C VAL A 93 -6.32 5.22 -14.81
N VAL A 94 -6.91 6.06 -15.66
CA VAL A 94 -7.34 7.40 -15.27
C VAL A 94 -8.82 7.33 -14.90
N VAL A 95 -9.12 7.70 -13.66
CA VAL A 95 -10.50 7.76 -13.13
C VAL A 95 -10.81 9.22 -12.82
N ASP A 96 -11.92 9.72 -13.35
CA ASP A 96 -12.41 11.06 -13.04
C ASP A 96 -12.88 11.10 -11.57
N PRO A 97 -12.34 11.99 -10.73
CA PRO A 97 -12.64 11.99 -9.30
C PRO A 97 -14.05 12.50 -8.96
N ALA A 98 -14.71 13.24 -9.87
CA ALA A 98 -16.05 13.76 -9.64
C ALA A 98 -17.13 12.73 -10.02
N THR A 99 -16.88 11.94 -11.06
CA THR A 99 -17.84 10.96 -11.59
C THR A 99 -17.52 9.51 -11.23
N LEU A 100 -16.29 9.24 -10.78
CA LEU A 100 -15.73 7.91 -10.48
C LEU A 100 -15.74 6.96 -11.69
N LYS A 101 -15.77 7.52 -12.91
CA LYS A 101 -15.75 6.76 -14.16
C LYS A 101 -14.36 6.76 -14.79
N VAL A 102 -14.07 5.73 -15.57
CA VAL A 102 -12.85 5.63 -16.36
C VAL A 102 -12.84 6.70 -17.46
N ASP A 103 -11.74 7.45 -17.56
CA ASP A 103 -11.41 8.19 -18.77
C ASP A 103 -10.71 7.23 -19.74
N GLU A 104 -11.49 6.70 -20.70
CA GLU A 104 -11.00 5.70 -21.65
C GLU A 104 -9.87 6.23 -22.52
N ALA A 105 -9.98 7.48 -23.00
CA ALA A 105 -8.98 8.08 -23.89
C ALA A 105 -7.66 8.33 -23.15
N ALA A 106 -7.70 8.86 -21.93
CA ALA A 106 -6.52 9.07 -21.12
C ALA A 106 -5.91 7.74 -20.66
N THR A 107 -6.73 6.74 -20.32
CA THR A 107 -6.27 5.39 -19.96
C THR A 107 -5.58 4.71 -21.14
N ALA A 108 -6.16 4.75 -22.34
CA ALA A 108 -5.56 4.17 -23.54
C ALA A 108 -4.21 4.83 -23.87
N ARG A 109 -4.12 6.16 -23.79
CA ARG A 109 -2.87 6.90 -23.97
C ARG A 109 -1.83 6.56 -22.92
N LEU A 110 -2.24 6.38 -21.66
CA LEU A 110 -1.32 6.02 -20.59
C LEU A 110 -0.77 4.60 -20.79
N ARG A 111 -1.63 3.65 -21.18
CA ARG A 111 -1.27 2.25 -21.39
C ARG A 111 -0.56 1.95 -22.71
N SER A 112 -0.57 2.86 -23.69
CA SER A 112 0.17 2.65 -24.95
C SER A 112 1.68 2.61 -24.77
N THR A 113 2.20 3.18 -23.67
CA THR A 113 3.63 3.14 -23.34
C THR A 113 3.78 3.03 -21.82
N PRO A 114 3.82 1.80 -21.27
CA PRO A 114 4.00 1.60 -19.84
C PRO A 114 5.30 2.26 -19.36
N PRO A 115 5.26 2.97 -18.21
CA PRO A 115 6.42 3.66 -17.67
C PRO A 115 7.44 2.65 -17.16
N THR A 116 8.72 2.98 -17.37
CA THR A 116 9.84 2.26 -16.75
C THR A 116 9.79 2.41 -15.22
N GLN A 117 9.38 3.57 -14.73
CA GLN A 117 9.19 3.82 -13.31
C GLN A 117 7.88 3.19 -12.82
N ARG A 118 7.98 2.26 -11.86
CA ARG A 118 6.84 1.72 -11.11
C ARG A 118 6.76 2.36 -9.72
N TYR A 119 5.64 2.18 -9.03
CA TYR A 119 5.41 2.72 -7.69
C TYR A 119 5.00 1.61 -6.74
N GLU A 120 5.34 1.77 -5.46
CA GLU A 120 4.91 0.89 -4.37
C GLU A 120 4.28 1.70 -3.23
N ALA A 121 3.37 1.06 -2.50
CA ALA A 121 2.79 1.63 -1.29
C ALA A 121 3.77 1.48 -0.13
N VAL A 122 4.03 2.58 0.58
CA VAL A 122 4.92 2.65 1.75
C VAL A 122 4.16 3.26 2.91
N ILE A 123 4.35 2.70 4.10
CA ILE A 123 3.81 3.29 5.32
C ILE A 123 4.76 4.40 5.77
N ASN A 124 4.25 5.63 5.87
CA ASN A 124 4.97 6.73 6.48
C ASN A 124 4.79 6.65 8.00
N GLU A 125 5.85 6.27 8.71
CA GLU A 125 5.82 6.13 10.17
C GLU A 125 5.68 7.48 10.89
N GLU A 126 5.99 8.60 10.23
CA GLU A 126 5.87 9.95 10.78
C GLU A 126 4.42 10.41 10.80
N THR A 127 3.75 10.35 9.64
CA THR A 127 2.36 10.79 9.46
C THR A 127 1.33 9.72 9.79
N LEU A 128 1.74 8.44 9.81
CA LEU A 128 0.89 7.25 9.95
C LEU A 128 -0.04 6.99 8.75
N ASP A 129 0.27 7.60 7.60
CA ASP A 129 -0.44 7.43 6.34
C ASP A 129 0.28 6.47 5.38
N ILE A 130 -0.43 6.10 4.31
CA ILE A 130 0.11 5.32 3.19
C ILE A 130 0.47 6.27 2.06
N GLU A 131 1.70 6.17 1.57
CA GLU A 131 2.23 6.98 0.47
C GLU A 131 2.62 6.10 -0.72
N MET A 132 2.52 6.65 -1.93
CA MET A 132 3.07 6.02 -3.12
C MET A 132 4.50 6.52 -3.36
N LYS A 133 5.47 5.62 -3.35
CA LYS A 133 6.88 5.95 -3.64
C LYS A 133 7.36 5.25 -4.90
N PRO A 134 8.29 5.87 -5.67
CA PRO A 134 8.97 5.20 -6.76
C PRO A 134 9.56 3.88 -6.28
N LEU A 135 9.19 2.77 -6.93
CA LEU A 135 9.74 1.46 -6.66
C LEU A 135 11.24 1.50 -6.95
N VAL A 136 12.05 1.29 -5.92
CA VAL A 136 13.50 1.15 -6.06
C VAL A 136 13.80 -0.30 -6.41
N PRO A 137 14.52 -0.60 -7.52
CA PRO A 137 14.96 -1.95 -7.81
C PRO A 137 15.77 -2.48 -6.63
N GLN A 138 15.36 -3.61 -6.05
CA GLN A 138 16.18 -4.21 -5.01
C GLN A 138 17.49 -4.69 -5.66
N ALA A 139 18.63 -4.24 -5.14
CA ALA A 139 19.87 -4.96 -5.33
C ALA A 139 19.63 -6.40 -4.86
N GLU A 140 19.98 -7.38 -5.69
CA GLU A 140 19.83 -8.80 -5.39
C GLU A 140 20.37 -9.09 -3.98
N GLN A 141 19.49 -9.26 -3.00
CA GLN A 141 19.86 -9.83 -1.72
C GLN A 141 19.93 -11.34 -1.94
N THR A 142 21.02 -11.76 -2.57
CA THR A 142 21.46 -13.15 -2.64
C THR A 142 21.56 -13.66 -1.20
N THR A 143 20.72 -14.64 -0.88
CA THR A 143 20.86 -15.45 0.33
C THR A 143 21.97 -16.47 0.12
#